data_AF-A0A6L4ANP4-F1
#
_entry.id   AF-A0A6L4ANP4-F1
#
_cell.length_a   1.000
_cell.length_b   1.000
_cell.length_c   1.000
_cell.angle_alpha   90.00
_cell.angle_beta   90.00
_cell.angle_gamma   90.00
#
_symmetry.space_group_name_H-M   'P 1'
#
loop_
_entity.id
_entity.type
_entity.pdbx_description
1 polymer ?
#
loop_
_entity_poly.entity_id
_entity_poly.type
_entity_poly.pdbx_seq_one_letter_code
_entity_poly.pdbx_strand_id
1 'polypeptide(L)'
;MWFVRFISSSIGKKLIMGSTGLLLLLFLCAHAAGNATIYMSSEVFQSYADELHSHPLIVLVFSTIIFFLFLIHIGLGLYLFFQNRVVTPSRYTVDKKQAKNSFAANTMPYTGLFILLFVLIHVFNFGFGPEDVPISETVKTVLSGFFYGLFYLVAFFVLAIHLSHGFWSMLQTFGINHPRYNTLIARLTFIIPAFFLLLFGGIPLYFMSGAGASF
;
A
#
# COMPACT_ATOMS: atom_id res chain seq x y z
N MET A 1 10.53 -32.44 0.91
CA MET A 1 9.89 -32.18 -0.41
C MET A 1 10.54 -30.97 -1.07
N TRP A 2 10.79 -31.03 -2.39
CA TRP A 2 11.51 -29.97 -3.13
C TRP A 2 10.82 -28.60 -3.02
N PHE A 3 9.49 -28.58 -3.02
CA PHE A 3 8.67 -27.37 -2.91
C PHE A 3 8.92 -26.59 -1.61
N VAL A 4 8.93 -27.28 -0.45
CA VAL A 4 9.22 -26.67 0.85
C VAL A 4 10.63 -26.07 0.88
N ARG A 5 11.60 -26.74 0.23
CA ARG A 5 12.98 -26.21 0.11
C ARG A 5 13.02 -24.96 -0.77
N PHE A 6 12.25 -24.93 -1.85
CA PHE A 6 12.16 -23.77 -2.73
C PHE A 6 11.58 -22.55 -2.03
N ILE A 7 10.39 -22.68 -1.40
CA ILE A 7 9.74 -21.55 -0.72
C ILE A 7 10.54 -21.04 0.49
N SER A 8 11.32 -21.92 1.13
CA SER A 8 12.20 -21.55 2.26
C SER A 8 13.52 -20.89 1.83
N SER A 9 13.88 -21.02 0.54
CA SER A 9 15.10 -20.44 -0.01
C SER A 9 15.04 -18.91 -0.08
N SER A 10 16.19 -18.26 -0.24
CA SER A 10 16.24 -16.80 -0.44
C SER A 10 15.50 -16.35 -1.70
N ILE A 11 15.42 -17.20 -2.72
CA ILE A 11 14.75 -16.89 -3.99
C ILE A 11 13.23 -16.99 -3.80
N GLY A 12 12.76 -18.10 -3.21
CA GLY A 12 11.34 -18.32 -2.93
C GLY A 12 10.74 -17.22 -2.05
N LYS A 13 11.44 -16.83 -0.99
CA LYS A 13 11.02 -15.70 -0.12
C LYS A 13 10.89 -14.38 -0.88
N LYS A 14 11.85 -14.05 -1.75
CA LYS A 14 11.76 -12.83 -2.56
C LYS A 14 10.58 -12.89 -3.52
N LEU A 15 10.36 -14.02 -4.18
CA LEU A 15 9.21 -14.22 -5.08
C LEU A 15 7.88 -14.04 -4.34
N ILE A 16 7.72 -14.64 -3.15
CA ILE A 16 6.51 -14.47 -2.33
C ILE A 16 6.34 -13.00 -1.92
N MET A 17 7.41 -12.32 -1.50
CA MET A 17 7.38 -10.89 -1.14
C MET A 17 6.97 -10.02 -2.33
N GLY A 18 7.53 -10.27 -3.52
CA GLY A 18 7.18 -9.56 -4.75
C GLY A 18 5.73 -9.82 -5.19
N SER A 19 5.28 -11.08 -5.14
CA SER A 19 3.92 -11.45 -5.55
C SER A 19 2.86 -10.89 -4.60
N THR A 20 3.08 -10.96 -3.29
CA THR A 20 2.16 -10.33 -2.32
C THR A 20 2.12 -8.81 -2.49
N GLY A 21 3.27 -8.17 -2.70
CA GLY A 21 3.33 -6.74 -3.02
C GLY A 21 2.59 -6.37 -4.30
N LEU A 22 2.68 -7.19 -5.36
CA LEU A 22 1.94 -6.99 -6.60
C LEU A 22 0.43 -7.07 -6.37
N LEU A 23 -0.04 -8.10 -5.66
CA LEU A 23 -1.46 -8.29 -5.39
C LEU A 23 -2.03 -7.15 -4.52
N LEU A 24 -1.25 -6.67 -3.53
CA LEU A 24 -1.63 -5.50 -2.73
C LEU A 24 -1.64 -4.21 -3.56
N LEU A 25 -0.73 -4.05 -4.53
CA LEU A 25 -0.75 -2.93 -5.48
C LEU A 25 -2.00 -2.98 -6.37
N LEU A 26 -2.37 -4.16 -6.87
CA LEU A 26 -3.60 -4.32 -7.67
C LEU A 26 -4.86 -4.01 -6.86
N PHE A 27 -4.91 -4.47 -5.60
CA PHE A 27 -5.94 -4.06 -4.65
C PHE A 27 -5.96 -2.54 -4.48
N LEU A 28 -4.80 -1.90 -4.31
CA LEU A 28 -4.70 -0.45 -4.15
C LEU A 28 -5.23 0.29 -5.40
N CYS A 29 -5.02 -0.24 -6.61
CA CYS A 29 -5.62 0.31 -7.84
C CYS A 29 -7.15 0.26 -7.79
N ALA A 30 -7.74 -0.89 -7.44
CA ALA A 30 -9.19 -1.03 -7.33
C ALA A 30 -9.76 -0.14 -6.22
N HIS A 31 -9.07 -0.07 -5.08
CA HIS A 31 -9.43 0.80 -3.96
C HIS A 31 -9.37 2.28 -4.37
N ALA A 32 -8.33 2.69 -5.10
CA ALA A 32 -8.21 4.06 -5.62
C ALA A 32 -9.32 4.40 -6.62
N ALA A 33 -9.73 3.45 -7.47
CA ALA A 33 -10.83 3.65 -8.41
C ALA A 33 -12.17 3.90 -7.69
N GLY A 34 -12.46 3.12 -6.64
CA GLY A 34 -13.63 3.36 -5.79
C GLY A 34 -13.56 4.71 -5.08
N ASN A 35 -12.43 5.04 -4.44
CA ASN A 35 -12.24 6.31 -3.73
C ASN A 35 -12.25 7.53 -4.66
N ALA A 36 -11.90 7.39 -5.94
CA ALA A 36 -11.96 8.50 -6.90
C ALA A 36 -13.38 9.06 -7.06
N THR A 37 -14.41 8.26 -6.78
CA THR A 37 -15.81 8.72 -6.81
C THR A 37 -16.13 9.75 -5.72
N ILE A 38 -15.31 9.87 -4.66
CA ILE A 38 -15.42 10.93 -3.64
C ILE A 38 -15.32 12.32 -4.28
N TYR A 39 -14.51 12.47 -5.34
CA TYR A 39 -14.38 13.74 -6.06
C TYR A 39 -15.57 14.06 -6.97
N MET A 40 -16.53 13.14 -7.12
CA MET A 40 -17.73 13.33 -7.95
C MET A 40 -18.88 13.86 -7.11
N SER A 41 -19.36 13.09 -6.13
CA SER A 41 -20.32 13.51 -5.11
C SER A 41 -20.45 12.46 -4.01
N SER A 42 -21.09 12.80 -2.89
CA SER A 42 -21.42 11.84 -1.84
C SER A 42 -22.36 10.74 -2.34
N GLU A 43 -23.36 11.07 -3.17
CA GLU A 43 -24.30 10.06 -3.67
C GLU A 43 -23.61 9.02 -4.56
N VAL A 44 -22.67 9.44 -5.42
CA VAL A 44 -21.92 8.51 -6.28
C VAL A 44 -21.01 7.60 -5.46
N PHE A 45 -20.31 8.14 -4.47
CA PHE A 45 -19.46 7.34 -3.58
C PHE A 45 -20.29 6.37 -2.72
N GLN A 46 -21.41 6.83 -2.17
CA GLN A 46 -22.31 6.00 -1.39
C GLN A 46 -22.92 4.89 -2.24
N SER A 47 -23.42 5.21 -3.43
CA SER A 47 -23.97 4.22 -4.36
C SER A 47 -22.94 3.16 -4.77
N TYR A 48 -21.68 3.57 -4.99
CA TYR A 48 -20.60 2.62 -5.25
C TYR A 48 -20.37 1.66 -4.06
N ALA A 49 -20.36 2.20 -2.84
CA ALA A 49 -20.18 1.39 -1.63
C ALA A 49 -21.35 0.43 -1.40
N ASP A 50 -22.59 0.90 -1.60
CA ASP A 50 -23.80 0.10 -1.48
C ASP A 50 -23.84 -1.04 -2.51
N GLU A 51 -23.49 -0.75 -3.76
CA GLU A 51 -23.40 -1.76 -4.82
C GLU A 51 -22.36 -2.83 -4.49
N LEU A 52 -21.17 -2.43 -4.02
CA LEU A 52 -20.13 -3.37 -3.61
C LEU A 52 -20.61 -4.27 -2.45
N HIS A 53 -21.28 -3.69 -1.46
CA HIS A 53 -21.78 -4.41 -0.29
C HIS A 53 -23.07 -5.21 -0.55
N SER A 54 -23.77 -4.95 -1.65
CA SER A 54 -24.89 -5.78 -2.11
C SER A 54 -24.46 -7.22 -2.48
N HIS A 55 -23.15 -7.45 -2.65
CA HIS A 55 -22.54 -8.74 -2.93
C HIS A 55 -21.70 -9.27 -1.75
N PRO A 56 -22.33 -9.67 -0.63
CA PRO A 56 -21.62 -9.98 0.63
C PRO A 56 -20.64 -11.15 0.50
N LEU A 57 -20.91 -12.15 -0.35
CA LEU A 57 -19.97 -13.25 -0.60
C LEU A 57 -18.70 -12.78 -1.31
N ILE A 58 -18.82 -11.85 -2.27
CA ILE A 58 -17.67 -11.27 -2.97
C ILE A 58 -16.83 -10.48 -1.97
N VAL A 59 -17.47 -9.62 -1.18
CA VAL A 59 -16.79 -8.81 -0.15
C VAL A 59 -16.08 -9.70 0.86
N LEU A 60 -16.72 -10.77 1.35
CA LEU A 60 -16.13 -11.70 2.31
C LEU A 60 -14.88 -12.39 1.72
N VAL A 61 -14.98 -12.93 0.50
CA VAL A 61 -13.87 -13.63 -0.16
C VAL A 61 -12.70 -12.69 -0.39
N PHE A 62 -12.95 -11.52 -0.99
CA PHE A 62 -11.89 -10.55 -1.27
C PHE A 62 -11.27 -10.00 0.02
N SER A 63 -12.07 -9.64 1.02
CA SER A 63 -11.56 -9.16 2.32
C SER A 63 -10.70 -10.21 3.01
N THR A 64 -11.11 -11.49 2.98
CA THR A 64 -10.33 -12.60 3.52
C THR A 64 -9.00 -12.77 2.79
N ILE A 65 -9.01 -12.72 1.44
CA ILE A 65 -7.80 -12.82 0.62
C ILE A 65 -6.84 -11.67 0.93
N ILE A 66 -7.32 -10.42 0.94
CA ILE A 66 -6.50 -9.25 1.23
C ILE A 66 -5.92 -9.32 2.65
N PHE A 67 -6.71 -9.75 3.64
CA PHE A 67 -6.24 -9.95 5.01
C PHE A 67 -5.05 -10.91 5.07
N PHE A 68 -5.16 -12.10 4.47
CA PHE A 68 -4.05 -13.06 4.46
C PHE A 68 -2.86 -12.59 3.64
N LEU A 69 -3.08 -11.90 2.51
CA LEU A 69 -1.99 -11.29 1.72
C LEU A 69 -1.21 -10.27 2.56
N PHE A 70 -1.92 -9.43 3.32
CA PHE A 70 -1.31 -8.44 4.19
C PHE A 70 -0.49 -9.10 5.30
N LEU A 71 -1.02 -10.15 5.95
CA LEU A 71 -0.29 -10.93 6.96
C LEU A 71 0.97 -11.58 6.40
N ILE A 72 0.89 -12.22 5.22
CA ILE A 72 2.05 -12.84 4.57
C ILE A 72 3.08 -11.77 4.21
N HIS A 73 2.65 -10.65 3.64
CA HIS A 73 3.52 -9.56 3.23
C HIS A 73 4.30 -8.96 4.41
N ILE A 74 3.60 -8.64 5.51
CA ILE A 74 4.21 -8.08 6.72
C ILE A 74 5.09 -9.12 7.42
N GLY A 75 4.57 -10.33 7.63
CA GLY A 75 5.30 -11.40 8.32
C GLY A 75 6.61 -11.75 7.61
N LEU A 76 6.56 -11.89 6.29
CA LEU A 76 7.75 -12.15 5.48
C LEU A 76 8.68 -10.94 5.42
N GLY A 77 8.14 -9.72 5.32
CA GLY A 77 8.92 -8.48 5.36
C GLY A 77 9.72 -8.32 6.66
N LEU A 78 9.07 -8.54 7.81
CA LEU A 78 9.71 -8.54 9.12
C LEU A 78 10.73 -9.66 9.25
N TYR A 79 10.39 -10.88 8.82
CA TYR A 79 11.32 -12.01 8.82
C TYR A 79 12.59 -11.70 8.02
N LEU A 80 12.46 -11.17 6.81
CA LEU A 80 13.60 -10.78 5.96
C LEU A 80 14.40 -9.63 6.57
N PHE A 81 13.75 -8.68 7.24
CA PHE A 81 14.41 -7.59 7.95
C PHE A 81 15.30 -8.09 9.08
N PHE A 82 14.76 -8.94 9.97
CA PHE A 82 15.54 -9.53 11.06
C PHE A 82 16.63 -10.48 10.54
N GLN A 83 16.33 -11.30 9.53
CA GLN A 83 17.32 -12.17 8.90
C GLN A 83 18.51 -11.36 8.37
N ASN A 84 18.26 -10.22 7.71
CA ASN A 84 19.32 -9.36 7.18
C ASN A 84 20.15 -8.63 8.26
N ARG A 85 19.60 -8.42 9.46
CA ARG A 85 20.34 -7.80 10.58
C ARG A 85 21.30 -8.75 11.28
N VAL A 86 21.03 -10.06 11.23
CA VAL A 86 21.85 -11.09 11.88
C VAL A 86 23.09 -11.45 11.03
N VAL A 87 23.15 -11.06 9.76
CA VAL A 87 24.27 -11.40 8.88
C VAL A 87 25.52 -10.56 9.23
N THR A 88 26.58 -11.24 9.66
CA THR A 88 27.91 -10.66 9.84
C THR A 88 28.50 -10.24 8.49
N PRO A 89 29.06 -9.02 8.35
CA PRO A 89 29.69 -8.60 7.11
C PRO A 89 30.84 -9.54 6.73
N SER A 90 30.78 -10.13 5.54
CA SER A 90 31.89 -10.89 4.97
C SER A 90 32.82 -9.98 4.18
N ARG A 91 34.02 -10.46 3.85
CA ARG A 91 34.99 -9.77 2.97
C ARG A 91 34.42 -9.40 1.59
N TYR A 92 33.35 -10.07 1.15
CA TYR A 92 32.67 -9.83 -0.13
C TYR A 92 31.39 -9.01 0.01
N THR A 93 31.16 -8.36 1.16
CA THR A 93 29.99 -7.50 1.35
C THR A 93 30.11 -6.27 0.45
N VAL A 94 29.25 -6.18 -0.55
CA VAL A 94 29.14 -4.99 -1.40
C VAL A 94 28.27 -3.96 -0.69
N ASP A 95 28.75 -2.72 -0.64
CA ASP A 95 28.06 -1.63 0.05
C ASP A 95 26.73 -1.29 -0.65
N LYS A 96 25.61 -1.55 0.03
CA LYS A 96 24.25 -1.28 -0.51
C LYS A 96 23.97 0.20 -0.76
N LYS A 97 24.80 1.10 -0.19
CA LYS A 97 24.71 2.56 -0.38
C LYS A 97 24.86 3.00 -1.85
N GLN A 98 25.51 2.18 -2.69
CA GLN A 98 25.66 2.49 -4.12
C GLN A 98 24.41 2.20 -4.97
N ALA A 99 23.36 1.60 -4.39
CA ALA A 99 22.10 1.39 -5.10
C ALA A 99 21.36 2.72 -5.29
N LYS A 100 20.91 3.00 -6.52
CA LYS A 100 20.18 4.24 -6.91
C LYS A 100 18.92 4.57 -6.08
N ASN A 101 18.42 3.62 -5.29
CA ASN A 101 17.19 3.77 -4.49
C ASN A 101 17.42 3.51 -2.98
N SER A 102 18.62 3.86 -2.49
CA SER A 102 19.09 3.52 -1.14
C SER A 102 18.26 4.14 0.00
N PHE A 103 17.72 5.35 -0.17
CA PHE A 103 16.87 5.98 0.85
C PHE A 103 15.62 5.15 1.12
N ALA A 104 14.80 4.92 0.10
CA ALA A 104 13.58 4.13 0.23
C ALA A 104 13.89 2.70 0.72
N ALA A 105 15.01 2.10 0.30
CA ALA A 105 15.54 0.83 0.80
C ALA A 105 15.82 0.79 2.29
N ASN A 106 16.48 1.81 2.80
CA ASN A 106 16.80 1.88 4.21
C ASN A 106 15.56 2.15 5.07
N THR A 107 14.52 2.78 4.51
CA THR A 107 13.29 3.12 5.23
C THR A 107 12.17 2.05 5.14
N MET A 108 12.31 0.99 4.34
CA MET A 108 11.26 -0.04 4.15
C MET A 108 10.61 -0.60 5.43
N PRO A 109 11.37 -1.06 6.45
CA PRO A 109 10.74 -1.61 7.65
C PRO A 109 9.97 -0.55 8.45
N TYR A 110 10.49 0.68 8.48
CA TYR A 110 9.87 1.80 9.21
C TYR A 110 8.60 2.29 8.52
N THR A 111 8.65 2.48 7.20
CA THR A 111 7.47 2.84 6.39
C THR A 111 6.42 1.74 6.45
N GLY A 112 6.81 0.46 6.40
CA GLY A 112 5.89 -0.68 6.53
C GLY A 112 5.18 -0.72 7.89
N LEU A 113 5.91 -0.49 8.99
CA LEU A 113 5.30 -0.43 10.33
C LEU A 113 4.34 0.77 10.49
N PHE A 114 4.70 1.92 9.92
CA PHE A 114 3.79 3.07 9.93
C PHE A 114 2.52 2.80 9.10
N ILE A 115 2.67 2.16 7.94
CA ILE A 115 1.52 1.75 7.10
C ILE A 115 0.65 0.74 7.84
N LEU A 116 1.24 -0.20 8.60
CA LEU A 116 0.46 -1.12 9.44
C LEU A 116 -0.40 -0.34 10.45
N LEU A 117 0.17 0.63 11.17
CA LEU A 117 -0.59 1.49 12.08
C LEU A 117 -1.72 2.23 11.35
N PHE A 118 -1.40 2.83 10.19
CA PHE A 118 -2.39 3.49 9.35
C PHE A 118 -3.52 2.56 8.93
N VAL A 119 -3.21 1.36 8.44
CA VAL A 119 -4.22 0.38 7.99
C VAL A 119 -5.09 -0.08 9.14
N LEU A 120 -4.54 -0.29 10.33
CA LEU A 120 -5.35 -0.63 11.51
C LEU A 120 -6.36 0.49 11.79
N ILE A 121 -5.90 1.75 11.92
CA ILE A 121 -6.79 2.90 12.15
C ILE A 121 -7.82 3.05 11.02
N HIS A 122 -7.40 2.88 9.77
CA HIS A 122 -8.24 2.97 8.59
C HIS A 122 -9.36 1.92 8.59
N VAL A 123 -9.04 0.66 8.84
CA VAL A 123 -10.02 -0.43 8.88
C VAL A 123 -10.95 -0.28 10.08
N PHE A 124 -10.46 0.17 11.24
CA PHE A 124 -11.33 0.44 12.39
C PHE A 124 -12.33 1.56 12.12
N ASN A 125 -11.91 2.64 11.47
CA ASN A 125 -12.80 3.77 11.19
C ASN A 125 -13.84 3.46 10.09
N PHE A 126 -13.46 2.73 9.04
CA PHE A 126 -14.29 2.58 7.83
C PHE A 126 -14.82 1.16 7.60
N GLY A 127 -14.12 0.14 8.09
CA GLY A 127 -14.55 -1.26 8.01
C GLY A 127 -15.36 -1.73 9.21
N PHE A 128 -15.12 -1.13 10.39
CA PHE A 128 -15.83 -1.39 11.64
C PHE A 128 -16.49 -0.13 12.22
N GLY A 129 -16.75 0.87 11.38
CA GLY A 129 -17.48 2.07 11.77
C GLY A 129 -18.95 1.77 12.11
N PRO A 130 -19.71 2.77 12.61
CA PRO A 130 -21.13 2.61 12.92
C PRO A 130 -21.91 2.14 11.67
N GLU A 131 -22.65 1.03 11.79
CA GLU A 131 -23.41 0.46 10.67
C GLU A 131 -24.62 1.31 10.26
N ASP A 132 -25.07 2.20 11.13
CA ASP A 132 -26.23 3.08 10.96
C ASP A 132 -25.89 4.42 10.30
N VAL A 133 -24.61 4.73 10.10
CA VAL A 133 -24.14 5.96 9.47
C VAL A 133 -23.63 5.67 8.05
N PRO A 134 -24.10 6.40 7.01
CA PRO A 134 -23.58 6.25 5.66
C PRO A 134 -22.04 6.40 5.61
N ILE A 135 -21.37 5.56 4.83
CA ILE A 135 -19.90 5.60 4.74
C ILE A 135 -19.39 6.92 4.16
N SER A 136 -20.17 7.54 3.27
CA SER A 136 -19.93 8.88 2.73
C SER A 136 -19.82 9.94 3.83
N GLU A 137 -20.77 9.97 4.77
CA GLU A 137 -20.77 10.87 5.92
C GLU A 137 -19.61 10.57 6.88
N THR A 138 -19.33 9.28 7.12
CA THR A 138 -18.21 8.84 7.96
C THR A 138 -16.87 9.33 7.41
N VAL A 139 -16.63 9.15 6.11
CA VAL A 139 -15.42 9.61 5.41
C VAL A 139 -15.29 11.13 5.50
N LYS A 140 -16.37 11.88 5.21
CA LYS A 140 -16.38 13.34 5.34
C LYS A 140 -16.02 13.77 6.75
N THR A 141 -16.66 13.20 7.76
CA THR A 141 -16.48 13.57 9.16
C THR A 141 -15.06 13.30 9.66
N VAL A 142 -14.55 12.10 9.42
CA VAL A 142 -13.19 11.71 9.85
C VAL A 142 -12.13 12.55 9.16
N LEU A 143 -12.23 12.74 7.85
CA LEU A 143 -11.17 13.42 7.08
C LEU A 143 -11.27 14.95 7.11
N SER A 144 -12.41 15.52 7.52
CA SER A 144 -12.52 16.96 7.82
C SER A 144 -11.79 17.34 9.12
N GLY A 145 -11.61 16.40 10.04
CA GLY A 145 -10.91 16.64 11.30
C GLY A 145 -9.42 16.91 11.07
N PHE A 146 -8.90 18.07 11.50
CA PHE A 146 -7.53 18.51 11.20
C PHE A 146 -6.45 17.47 11.53
N PHE A 147 -6.48 16.88 12.72
CA PHE A 147 -5.48 15.89 13.14
C PHE A 147 -5.59 14.57 12.38
N TYR A 148 -6.82 14.10 12.12
CA TYR A 148 -7.04 12.88 11.34
C TYR A 148 -6.66 13.09 9.88
N GLY A 149 -7.10 14.17 9.23
CA GLY A 149 -6.72 14.49 7.86
C GLY A 149 -5.20 14.65 7.69
N LEU A 150 -4.52 15.32 8.63
CA LEU A 150 -3.05 15.42 8.63
C LEU A 150 -2.38 14.06 8.80
N PHE A 151 -2.87 13.20 9.70
CA PHE A 151 -2.37 11.84 9.87
C PHE A 151 -2.48 11.04 8.57
N TYR A 152 -3.63 11.11 7.88
CA TYR A 152 -3.85 10.45 6.60
C TYR A 152 -2.93 11.00 5.51
N LEU A 153 -2.74 12.31 5.44
CA LEU A 153 -1.80 12.94 4.49
C LEU A 153 -0.38 12.41 4.66
N VAL A 154 0.10 12.34 5.90
CA VAL A 154 1.41 11.77 6.22
C VAL A 154 1.47 10.29 5.87
N ALA A 155 0.42 9.52 6.16
CA ALA A 155 0.33 8.11 5.81
C ALA A 155 0.42 7.86 4.31
N PHE A 156 -0.24 8.67 3.49
CA PHE A 156 -0.16 8.56 2.03
C PHE A 156 1.23 8.93 1.51
N PHE A 157 1.91 9.90 2.11
CA PHE A 157 3.31 10.20 1.77
C PHE A 157 4.25 9.03 2.10
N VAL A 158 4.08 8.44 3.29
CA VAL A 158 4.83 7.25 3.71
C VAL A 158 4.53 6.05 2.80
N LEU A 159 3.27 5.85 2.41
CA LEU A 159 2.85 4.84 1.46
C LEU A 159 3.51 5.05 0.09
N ALA A 160 3.62 6.30 -0.39
CA ALA A 160 4.29 6.60 -1.65
C ALA A 160 5.79 6.22 -1.60
N ILE A 161 6.48 6.51 -0.50
CA ILE A 161 7.87 6.07 -0.30
C ILE A 161 7.96 4.54 -0.34
N HIS A 162 7.07 3.85 0.39
CA HIS A 162 7.05 2.39 0.45
C HIS A 162 6.78 1.76 -0.92
N LEU A 163 5.79 2.27 -1.66
CA LEU A 163 5.44 1.84 -3.01
C LEU A 163 6.57 2.06 -4.01
N SER A 164 7.29 3.20 -3.92
CA SER A 164 8.39 3.49 -4.85
C SER A 164 9.44 2.38 -4.82
N HIS A 165 9.87 1.98 -3.63
CA HIS A 165 10.79 0.86 -3.53
C HIS A 165 10.12 -0.47 -3.86
N GLY A 166 8.95 -0.74 -3.28
CA GLY A 166 8.25 -2.01 -3.47
C GLY A 166 8.10 -2.35 -4.96
N PHE A 167 7.66 -1.37 -5.76
CA PHE A 167 7.51 -1.49 -7.21
C PHE A 167 8.84 -1.81 -7.91
N TRP A 168 9.90 -1.03 -7.65
CA TRP A 168 11.21 -1.29 -8.24
C TRP A 168 11.74 -2.68 -7.88
N SER A 169 11.70 -3.04 -6.59
CA SER A 169 12.23 -4.31 -6.08
C SER A 169 11.45 -5.53 -6.57
N MET A 170 10.13 -5.39 -6.71
CA MET A 170 9.27 -6.43 -7.28
C MET A 170 9.66 -6.72 -8.73
N LEU A 171 9.85 -5.68 -9.55
CA LEU A 171 10.28 -5.87 -10.94
C LEU A 171 11.68 -6.52 -11.01
N GLN A 172 12.63 -6.14 -10.14
CA GLN A 172 13.92 -6.85 -10.03
C GLN A 172 13.73 -8.34 -9.73
N THR A 173 12.83 -8.65 -8.81
CA THR A 173 12.56 -10.03 -8.37
C THR A 173 11.99 -10.89 -9.50
N PHE A 174 11.15 -10.33 -10.36
CA PHE A 174 10.56 -11.05 -11.49
C PHE A 174 11.44 -11.11 -12.75
N GLY A 175 12.69 -10.63 -12.70
CA GLY A 175 13.54 -10.57 -13.90
C GLY A 175 13.13 -9.46 -14.88
N ILE A 176 12.27 -8.55 -14.40
CA ILE A 176 11.84 -7.23 -14.89
C ILE A 176 12.90 -6.26 -15.38
N ASN A 177 14.17 -6.63 -15.49
CA ASN A 177 15.25 -5.66 -15.56
C ASN A 177 16.14 -5.87 -16.76
N HIS A 178 16.20 -4.85 -17.60
CA HIS A 178 16.95 -4.85 -18.84
C HIS A 178 17.35 -3.42 -19.22
N PRO A 179 18.59 -3.19 -19.71
CA PRO A 179 19.08 -1.86 -20.07
C PRO A 179 18.14 -1.06 -20.99
N ARG A 180 17.44 -1.74 -21.90
CA ARG A 180 16.48 -1.15 -22.85
C ARG A 180 15.33 -0.39 -22.18
N TYR A 181 14.81 -0.86 -21.05
CA TYR A 181 13.62 -0.30 -20.43
C TYR A 181 13.79 0.04 -18.94
N ASN A 182 14.98 -0.16 -18.37
CA ASN A 182 15.29 0.26 -16.99
C ASN A 182 15.10 1.77 -16.77
N THR A 183 15.33 2.61 -17.78
CA THR A 183 15.05 4.04 -17.70
C THR A 183 13.56 4.33 -17.54
N LEU A 184 12.70 3.59 -18.25
CA LEU A 184 11.25 3.69 -18.10
C LEU A 184 10.80 3.20 -16.73
N ILE A 185 11.28 2.02 -16.30
CA ILE A 185 10.98 1.48 -14.96
C ILE A 185 11.38 2.45 -13.86
N ALA A 186 12.54 3.10 -13.99
CA ALA A 186 13.00 4.10 -13.03
C ALA A 186 12.05 5.32 -12.96
N ARG A 187 11.44 5.74 -14.08
CA ARG A 187 10.41 6.78 -14.07
C ARG A 187 9.11 6.31 -13.43
N LEU A 188 8.63 5.11 -13.81
CA LEU A 188 7.40 4.51 -13.26
C LEU A 188 7.47 4.32 -11.75
N THR A 189 8.67 4.06 -11.22
CA THR A 189 8.96 3.98 -9.78
C THR A 189 8.61 5.25 -9.01
N PHE A 190 8.55 6.41 -9.68
CA PHE A 190 8.10 7.67 -9.08
C PHE A 190 6.69 8.06 -9.51
N ILE A 191 6.31 7.79 -10.77
CA ILE A 191 4.99 8.16 -11.31
C ILE A 191 3.87 7.40 -10.59
N ILE A 192 4.01 6.09 -10.41
CA ILE A 192 2.94 5.26 -9.81
C ILE A 192 2.68 5.68 -8.35
N PRO A 193 3.69 5.83 -7.48
CA PRO A 193 3.45 6.34 -6.13
C PRO A 193 2.93 7.77 -6.09
N ALA A 194 3.40 8.65 -6.99
CA ALA A 194 2.91 10.03 -7.07
C ALA A 194 1.42 10.08 -7.44
N PHE A 195 0.96 9.21 -8.35
CA PHE A 195 -0.45 9.08 -8.68
C PHE A 195 -1.29 8.74 -7.44
N PHE A 196 -0.90 7.72 -6.67
CA PHE A 196 -1.61 7.36 -5.44
C PHE A 196 -1.53 8.44 -4.37
N LEU A 197 -0.40 9.12 -4.22
CA LEU A 197 -0.25 10.24 -3.30
C LEU A 197 -1.20 11.39 -3.64
N LEU A 198 -1.29 11.76 -4.92
CA LEU A 198 -2.17 12.84 -5.37
C LEU A 198 -3.64 12.45 -5.20
N LEU A 199 -4.01 11.23 -5.59
CA LEU A 199 -5.38 10.75 -5.49
C LEU A 199 -5.83 10.61 -4.04
N PHE A 200 -5.07 9.90 -3.20
CA PHE A 200 -5.48 9.66 -1.81
C PHE A 200 -5.19 10.85 -0.91
N GLY A 201 -4.03 11.50 -1.06
CA GLY A 201 -3.66 12.69 -0.30
C GLY A 201 -4.50 13.91 -0.64
N GLY A 202 -5.08 13.96 -1.86
CA GLY A 202 -6.04 14.98 -2.23
C GLY A 202 -7.36 14.90 -1.45
N ILE A 203 -7.77 13.73 -0.95
CA ILE A 203 -9.05 13.55 -0.25
C ILE A 203 -9.09 14.31 1.09
N PRO A 204 -8.14 14.13 2.03
CA PRO A 204 -8.15 14.92 3.26
C PRO A 204 -7.97 16.41 2.96
N LEU A 205 -7.17 16.80 1.95
CA LEU A 205 -7.07 18.21 1.55
C LEU A 205 -8.39 18.77 1.02
N TYR A 206 -9.12 17.99 0.23
CA TYR A 206 -10.43 18.35 -0.31
C TYR A 206 -11.44 18.65 0.80
N PHE A 207 -11.47 17.82 1.84
CA PHE A 207 -12.34 18.04 3.00
C PHE A 207 -11.85 19.17 3.92
N MET A 208 -10.57 19.16 4.31
CA MET A 208 -10.00 20.14 5.25
C MET A 208 -9.98 21.58 4.69
N SER A 209 -9.88 21.73 3.37
CA SER A 209 -9.91 23.06 2.72
C SER A 209 -11.31 23.62 2.52
N GLY A 210 -12.36 22.81 2.76
CA GLY A 210 -13.74 23.17 2.47
C GLY A 210 -14.13 23.07 0.99
N ALA A 211 -13.23 22.64 0.10
CA ALA A 211 -13.57 22.36 -1.30
C ALA A 211 -14.68 21.29 -1.43
N GLY A 212 -14.74 20.36 -0.48
CA GLY A 212 -15.81 19.38 -0.34
C GLY A 212 -16.98 19.82 0.54
N ALA A 213 -17.26 21.12 0.66
CA ALA A 213 -18.40 21.59 1.46
C ALA A 213 -19.75 21.04 0.96
N SER A 214 -19.90 20.93 -0.36
CA SER A 214 -21.08 20.34 -1.04
C SER A 214 -21.01 18.82 -1.18
N PHE A 215 -20.01 18.16 -0.59
CA PHE A 215 -19.94 16.71 -0.55
C PHE A 215 -21.07 16.18 0.34
#